data_AF-A0A6J7KB94-F1
#
_entry.id   AF-A0A6J7KB94-F1
#
_cell.length_a   1.000
_cell.length_b   1.000
_cell.length_c   1.000
_cell.angle_alpha   90.00
_cell.angle_beta   90.00
_cell.angle_gamma   90.00
#
_symmetry.space_group_name_H-M   'P 1'
#
loop_
_entity.id
_entity.type
_entity.pdbx_description
1 polymer ?
#
loop_
_entity_poly.entity_id
_entity_poly.type
_entity_poly.pdbx_seq_one_letter_code
_entity_poly.pdbx_strand_id
1 'polypeptide(L)'
;MLTPSETRAREARERVVTLETVMAGRLRENGHGDAKDWFSVLYQHTTIPRLQAMDKFPRRGRTVPSERVWSVDGLPCASLDEAVERLNIPAVLTDEEREVLDRVPVEWTLLVPFRKAIGEELGRQIGTTILMLRQKGAIENELRPGPERRQPWLRRAPSLPASLESQKEGAAV
;
A
#
# COMPACT_ATOMS: atom_id res chain seq x y z
N MET A 1 5.47 -20.68 30.93
CA MET A 1 5.31 -19.25 30.60
C MET A 1 6.50 -18.89 29.72
N LEU A 2 6.26 -18.34 28.52
CA LEU A 2 7.35 -17.91 27.65
C LEU A 2 7.95 -16.62 28.19
N THR A 3 9.26 -16.46 28.09
CA THR A 3 9.92 -15.19 28.40
C THR A 3 9.50 -14.11 27.40
N PRO A 4 9.59 -12.82 27.74
CA PRO A 4 9.31 -11.73 26.78
C PRO A 4 10.13 -11.82 25.49
N SER A 5 11.34 -12.39 25.55
CA SER A 5 12.21 -12.63 24.40
C SER A 5 11.67 -13.77 23.50
N GLU A 6 11.19 -14.87 24.10
CA GLU A 6 10.60 -15.99 23.37
C GLU A 6 9.23 -15.65 22.80
N THR A 7 8.44 -14.80 23.47
CA THR A 7 7.18 -14.27 22.94
C THR A 7 7.43 -13.38 21.72
N ARG A 8 8.41 -12.46 21.79
CA ARG A 8 8.81 -11.64 20.62
C ARG A 8 9.37 -12.47 19.46
N ALA A 9 10.15 -13.51 19.76
CA ALA A 9 10.68 -14.42 18.74
C ALA A 9 9.59 -15.28 18.08
N ARG A 10 8.55 -15.67 18.84
CA ARG A 10 7.38 -16.38 18.32
C ARG A 10 6.46 -15.47 17.51
N GLU A 11 6.20 -14.25 17.96
CA GLU A 11 5.46 -13.23 17.21
C GLU A 11 6.19 -12.81 15.94
N ALA A 12 7.52 -12.79 15.95
CA ALA A 12 8.33 -12.57 14.75
C ALA A 12 8.26 -13.75 13.77
N ARG A 13 8.19 -15.00 14.26
CA ARG A 13 8.01 -16.20 13.43
C ARG A 13 6.61 -16.30 12.82
N GLU A 14 5.58 -15.78 13.48
CA GLU A 14 4.23 -15.63 12.92
C GLU A 14 4.11 -14.46 11.90
N ARG A 15 5.14 -13.61 11.77
CA ARG A 15 5.16 -12.42 10.89
C ARG A 15 5.98 -12.59 9.60
N VAL A 16 6.65 -13.72 9.40
CA VAL A 16 7.41 -13.94 8.17
C VAL A 16 6.44 -14.24 7.03
N VAL A 17 6.40 -13.36 6.04
CA VAL A 17 5.66 -13.59 4.80
C VAL A 17 6.43 -14.59 3.96
N THR A 18 5.81 -15.71 3.61
CA THR A 18 6.38 -16.72 2.72
C THR A 18 5.67 -16.71 1.36
N LEU A 19 6.25 -17.41 0.38
CA LEU A 19 5.57 -17.64 -0.90
C LEU A 19 4.23 -18.36 -0.70
N GLU A 20 4.16 -19.33 0.22
CA GLU A 20 2.91 -20.02 0.57
C GLU A 20 1.87 -19.04 1.13
N THR A 21 2.29 -18.13 2.02
CA THR A 21 1.41 -17.08 2.58
C THR A 21 0.83 -16.18 1.48
N VAL A 22 1.65 -15.82 0.50
CA VAL A 22 1.21 -15.02 -0.66
C VAL A 22 0.26 -15.83 -1.54
N MET A 23 0.60 -17.08 -1.86
CA MET A 23 -0.22 -17.91 -2.75
C MET A 23 -1.55 -18.36 -2.13
N ALA A 24 -1.65 -18.40 -0.81
CA ALA A 24 -2.90 -18.68 -0.09
C ALA A 24 -3.92 -17.53 -0.18
N GLY A 25 -3.46 -16.31 -0.47
CA GLY A 25 -4.31 -15.15 -0.66
C GLY A 25 -4.89 -15.04 -2.07
N ARG A 26 -5.48 -13.88 -2.38
CA ARG A 26 -6.03 -13.60 -3.71
C ARG A 26 -5.65 -12.20 -4.15
N LEU A 27 -5.64 -12.00 -5.46
CA LEU A 27 -5.57 -10.68 -6.06
C LEU A 27 -7.00 -10.17 -6.31
N ARG A 28 -7.29 -8.95 -5.86
CA ARG A 28 -8.50 -8.22 -6.24
C ARG A 28 -8.15 -7.10 -7.20
N GLU A 29 -9.01 -6.87 -8.19
CA GLU A 29 -8.87 -5.72 -9.06
C GLU A 29 -8.93 -4.42 -8.23
N ASN A 30 -8.05 -3.49 -8.55
CA ASN A 30 -7.84 -2.27 -7.79
C ASN A 30 -7.71 -1.02 -8.66
N GLY A 31 -7.88 -1.18 -9.98
CA GLY A 31 -7.89 -0.09 -10.93
C GLY A 31 -7.43 -0.52 -12.31
N HIS A 32 -7.40 0.44 -13.22
CA HIS A 32 -6.91 0.29 -14.57
C HIS A 32 -5.95 1.43 -14.90
N GLY A 33 -4.93 1.11 -15.67
CA GLY A 33 -4.01 2.08 -16.26
C GLY A 33 -4.19 2.11 -17.77
N ASP A 34 -4.08 3.31 -18.33
CA ASP A 34 -4.09 3.51 -19.77
C ASP A 34 -2.81 4.24 -20.19
N ALA A 35 -2.04 3.60 -21.06
CA ALA A 35 -0.86 4.17 -21.69
C ALA A 35 -0.93 4.01 -23.22
N LYS A 36 -0.11 4.78 -23.93
CA LYS A 36 -0.10 4.83 -25.40
C LYS A 36 0.01 3.45 -26.07
N ASP A 37 0.83 2.56 -25.51
CA ASP A 37 1.12 1.24 -26.09
C ASP A 37 0.53 0.07 -25.28
N TRP A 38 -0.05 0.35 -24.12
CA TRP A 38 -0.47 -0.65 -23.15
C TRP A 38 -1.81 -0.29 -22.51
N PHE A 39 -2.61 -1.32 -22.27
CA PHE A 39 -3.67 -1.28 -21.27
C PHE A 39 -3.19 -2.07 -20.05
N SER A 40 -3.45 -1.61 -18.83
CA SER A 40 -3.09 -2.35 -17.63
C SER A 40 -4.23 -2.53 -16.64
N VAL A 41 -4.24 -3.69 -16.00
CA VAL A 41 -5.12 -3.99 -14.87
C VAL A 41 -4.27 -4.03 -13.60
N LEU A 42 -4.64 -3.24 -12.61
CA LEU A 42 -3.95 -3.16 -11.33
C LEU A 42 -4.66 -4.05 -10.32
N TYR A 43 -3.88 -4.81 -9.57
CA TYR A 43 -4.35 -5.71 -8.55
C TYR A 43 -3.73 -5.37 -7.20
N GLN A 44 -4.49 -5.59 -6.12
CA GLN A 44 -3.99 -5.56 -4.76
C GLN A 44 -4.21 -6.93 -4.11
N HIS A 45 -3.25 -7.40 -3.34
CA HIS A 45 -3.41 -8.63 -2.57
C HIS A 45 -4.43 -8.42 -1.43
N THR A 46 -5.37 -9.36 -1.27
CA THR A 46 -6.51 -9.21 -0.35
C THR A 46 -6.12 -9.23 1.12
N THR A 47 -5.04 -9.93 1.47
CA THR A 47 -4.57 -10.09 2.86
C THR A 47 -3.23 -9.41 3.14
N ILE A 48 -2.52 -8.97 2.10
CA ILE A 48 -1.19 -8.33 2.23
C ILE A 48 -1.23 -7.02 1.44
N PRO A 49 -1.78 -5.92 2.02
CA PRO A 49 -2.06 -4.70 1.26
C PRO A 49 -0.85 -4.07 0.56
N ARG A 50 0.36 -4.34 1.08
CA ARG A 50 1.66 -3.92 0.52
C ARG A 50 1.99 -4.58 -0.81
N LEU A 51 1.46 -5.78 -1.07
CA LEU A 51 1.70 -6.51 -2.30
C LEU A 51 0.68 -6.13 -3.38
N GLN A 52 1.20 -5.71 -4.53
CA GLN A 52 0.42 -5.36 -5.71
C GLN A 52 0.96 -6.09 -6.94
N ALA A 53 0.10 -6.23 -7.93
CA ALA A 53 0.49 -6.70 -9.25
C ALA A 53 -0.14 -5.80 -10.32
N MET A 54 0.52 -5.66 -11.46
CA MET A 54 -0.02 -4.99 -12.62
C MET A 54 0.18 -5.86 -13.84
N ASP A 55 -0.92 -6.25 -14.47
CA ASP A 55 -0.89 -6.95 -15.75
C ASP A 55 -0.93 -5.93 -16.86
N LYS A 56 0.09 -5.93 -17.72
CA LYS A 56 0.19 -5.11 -18.92
C LYS A 56 -0.20 -5.94 -20.13
N PHE A 57 -1.10 -5.39 -20.94
CA PHE A 57 -1.57 -5.97 -22.18
C PHE A 57 -1.23 -5.04 -23.34
N PRO A 58 -0.52 -5.53 -24.37
CA PRO A 58 -0.20 -4.71 -25.53
C PRO A 58 -1.48 -4.30 -26.24
N ARG A 59 -1.54 -3.05 -26.71
CA ARG A 59 -2.65 -2.62 -27.57
C ARG A 59 -2.60 -3.37 -28.90
N ARG A 60 -3.77 -3.54 -29.53
CA ARG A 60 -3.92 -4.20 -30.83
C ARG A 60 -2.95 -3.59 -31.86
N GLY A 61 -2.17 -4.44 -32.53
CA GLY A 61 -1.16 -4.02 -33.50
C GLY A 61 0.23 -3.73 -32.91
N ARG A 62 0.43 -3.97 -31.60
CA ARG A 62 1.76 -3.96 -30.96
C ARG A 62 2.27 -5.39 -30.76
N THR A 63 3.58 -5.57 -30.86
CA THR A 63 4.27 -6.87 -30.76
C THR A 63 4.95 -7.11 -29.41
N VAL A 64 4.65 -6.29 -28.40
CA VAL A 64 5.28 -6.42 -27.08
C VAL A 64 4.51 -7.46 -26.26
N PRO A 65 5.16 -8.41 -25.56
CA PRO A 65 4.47 -9.45 -24.82
C PRO A 65 3.70 -8.91 -23.62
N SER A 66 2.61 -9.57 -23.23
CA SER A 66 1.97 -9.33 -21.95
C SER A 66 2.94 -9.60 -20.79
N GLU A 67 2.88 -8.77 -19.76
CA GLU A 67 3.81 -8.81 -18.63
C GLU A 67 3.04 -8.60 -17.32
N ARG A 68 3.36 -9.38 -16.28
CA ARG A 68 2.97 -9.08 -14.90
C ARG A 68 4.13 -8.43 -14.17
N VAL A 69 3.90 -7.24 -13.63
CA VAL A 69 4.85 -6.55 -12.76
C VAL A 69 4.36 -6.67 -11.32
N TRP A 70 5.18 -7.24 -10.44
CA TRP A 70 4.93 -7.23 -8.99
C TRP A 70 5.47 -5.95 -8.38
N SER A 71 4.82 -5.44 -7.34
CA SER A 71 5.35 -4.32 -6.57
C SER A 71 5.04 -4.43 -5.09
N VAL A 72 5.95 -3.88 -4.29
CA VAL A 72 5.86 -3.76 -2.84
C VAL A 72 6.13 -2.31 -2.47
N ASP A 73 5.25 -1.71 -1.67
CA ASP A 73 5.36 -0.30 -1.24
C ASP A 73 5.44 0.71 -2.40
N GLY A 74 4.86 0.36 -3.55
CA GLY A 74 4.90 1.18 -4.76
C GLY A 74 6.15 1.01 -5.63
N LEU A 75 7.10 0.16 -5.22
CA LEU A 75 8.32 -0.11 -5.97
C LEU A 75 8.22 -1.43 -6.74
N PRO A 76 8.58 -1.47 -8.03
CA PRO A 76 8.55 -2.70 -8.81
C PRO A 76 9.55 -3.74 -8.28
N CYS A 77 9.19 -5.00 -8.43
CA CYS A 77 9.98 -6.19 -8.14
C CYS A 77 10.13 -6.98 -9.46
N ALA A 78 11.32 -7.54 -9.69
CA ALA A 78 11.62 -8.36 -10.86
C ALA A 78 10.92 -9.72 -10.84
N SER A 79 10.58 -10.23 -9.64
CA SER A 79 9.89 -11.51 -9.47
C SER A 79 8.96 -11.49 -8.24
N LEU A 80 8.14 -12.54 -8.12
CA LEU A 80 7.33 -12.75 -6.92
C LEU A 80 8.20 -13.09 -5.70
N ASP A 81 9.31 -13.80 -5.89
CA ASP A 81 10.23 -14.13 -4.80
C ASP A 81 10.90 -12.88 -4.22
N GLU A 82 11.34 -11.94 -5.08
CA GLU A 82 11.85 -10.65 -4.62
C GLU A 82 10.76 -9.86 -3.86
N ALA A 83 9.51 -9.92 -4.32
CA ALA A 83 8.41 -9.30 -3.60
C ALA A 83 8.23 -9.92 -2.20
N VAL A 84 8.32 -11.25 -2.06
CA VAL A 84 8.29 -11.94 -0.76
C VAL A 84 9.43 -11.47 0.15
N GLU A 85 10.66 -11.37 -0.37
CA GLU A 85 11.79 -10.85 0.40
C GLU A 85 11.54 -9.42 0.89
N ARG A 86 11.06 -8.52 0.02
CA ARG A 86 10.74 -7.13 0.39
C ARG A 86 9.59 -7.00 1.38
N LEU A 87 8.59 -7.88 1.32
CA LEU A 87 7.47 -7.88 2.27
C LEU A 87 7.93 -8.14 3.71
N ASN A 88 9.03 -8.87 3.88
CA ASN A 88 9.65 -9.13 5.19
C ASN A 88 10.49 -7.97 5.72
N ILE A 89 10.74 -6.95 4.89
CA ILE A 89 11.36 -5.69 5.31
C ILE A 89 10.24 -4.73 5.71
N PRO A 90 10.32 -4.06 6.88
CA PRO A 90 9.43 -2.98 7.23
C PRO A 90 9.31 -1.91 6.15
N ALA A 91 8.10 -1.45 5.87
CA ALA A 91 7.91 -0.27 5.03
C ALA A 91 8.62 0.92 5.68
N VAL A 92 9.29 1.74 4.86
CA VAL A 92 9.91 2.99 5.33
C VAL A 92 9.07 4.15 4.85
N LEU A 93 8.66 5.02 5.78
CA LEU A 93 7.97 6.25 5.44
C LEU A 93 8.98 7.37 5.20
N THR A 94 8.71 8.20 4.19
CA THR A 94 9.38 9.49 4.05
C THR A 94 8.81 10.49 5.05
N ASP A 95 9.49 11.62 5.25
CA ASP A 95 8.99 12.67 6.15
C ASP A 95 7.68 13.27 5.64
N GLU A 96 7.53 13.40 4.32
CA GLU A 96 6.30 13.85 3.69
C GLU A 96 5.14 12.88 3.93
N GLU A 97 5.42 11.59 3.85
CA GLU A 97 4.43 10.54 4.12
C GLU A 97 4.04 10.52 5.59
N ARG A 98 5.00 10.66 6.51
CA ARG A 98 4.72 10.78 7.96
C ARG A 98 3.84 11.99 8.25
N GLU A 99 4.19 13.15 7.70
CA GLU A 99 3.46 14.40 7.90
C GLU A 99 2.00 14.29 7.43
N VAL A 100 1.76 13.67 6.29
CA VAL A 100 0.39 13.43 5.79
C VAL A 100 -0.31 12.37 6.63
N LEU A 101 0.37 11.26 6.96
CA LEU A 101 -0.20 10.16 7.74
C LEU A 101 -0.69 10.64 9.12
N ASP A 102 0.05 11.52 9.78
CA ASP A 102 -0.30 12.08 11.08
C ASP A 102 -1.64 12.84 11.05
N ARG A 103 -2.03 13.37 9.90
CA ARG A 103 -3.32 14.07 9.68
C ARG A 103 -4.44 13.14 9.23
N VAL A 104 -4.12 11.93 8.76
CA VAL A 104 -5.14 10.97 8.34
C VAL A 104 -5.89 10.45 9.57
N PRO A 105 -7.23 10.63 9.64
CA PRO A 105 -8.02 10.19 10.78
C PRO A 105 -8.13 8.67 10.85
N VAL A 106 -8.33 8.15 12.07
CA VAL A 106 -8.66 6.73 12.31
C VAL A 106 -10.05 6.40 11.76
N GLU A 107 -10.98 7.35 11.86
CA GLU A 107 -12.33 7.22 11.31
C GLU A 107 -12.36 7.47 9.80
N TRP A 108 -13.33 6.86 9.13
CA TRP A 108 -13.53 7.06 7.70
C TRP A 108 -13.91 8.50 7.37
N THR A 109 -13.16 9.12 6.46
CA THR A 109 -13.44 10.46 5.93
C THR A 109 -13.43 10.48 4.40
N LEU A 110 -14.07 11.49 3.80
CA LEU A 110 -14.09 11.66 2.35
C LEU A 110 -12.70 12.06 1.84
N LEU A 111 -12.19 11.32 0.85
CA LEU A 111 -10.84 11.52 0.30
C LEU A 111 -10.67 12.87 -0.39
N VAL A 112 -11.64 13.29 -1.19
CA VAL A 112 -11.48 14.52 -1.99
C VAL A 112 -11.43 15.78 -1.11
N PRO A 113 -12.35 16.00 -0.15
CA PRO A 113 -12.26 17.11 0.79
C PRO A 113 -11.00 17.05 1.67
N PHE A 114 -10.67 15.88 2.22
CA PHE A 114 -9.45 15.69 3.02
C PHE A 114 -8.19 16.10 2.24
N ARG A 115 -8.03 15.55 1.03
CA ARG A 115 -6.89 15.82 0.17
C ARG A 115 -6.75 17.32 -0.13
N LYS A 116 -7.86 18.01 -0.37
CA LYS A 116 -7.87 19.45 -0.66
C LYS A 116 -7.44 20.25 0.58
N ALA A 117 -8.08 20.01 1.72
CA ALA A 117 -7.79 20.74 2.95
C ALA A 117 -6.33 20.58 3.39
N ILE A 118 -5.82 19.34 3.44
CA ILE A 118 -4.44 19.11 3.85
C ILE A 118 -3.43 19.60 2.80
N GLY A 119 -3.77 19.50 1.51
CA GLY A 119 -2.91 20.06 0.46
C GLY A 119 -2.79 21.58 0.52
N GLU A 120 -3.89 22.28 0.86
CA GLU A 120 -3.90 23.73 1.10
C GLU A 120 -3.10 24.09 2.37
N GLU A 121 -3.27 23.34 3.46
CA GLU A 121 -2.52 23.52 4.71
C GLU A 121 -1.01 23.37 4.50
N LEU A 122 -0.58 22.34 3.77
CA LEU A 122 0.83 22.06 3.51
C LEU A 122 1.41 22.83 2.32
N GLY A 123 0.60 23.60 1.60
CA GLY A 123 1.02 24.35 0.42
C GLY A 123 1.49 23.47 -0.76
N ARG A 124 1.01 22.23 -0.86
CA ARG A 124 1.45 21.27 -1.91
C ARG A 124 0.40 20.22 -2.26
N GLN A 125 0.54 19.61 -3.44
CA GLN A 125 -0.31 18.47 -3.81
C GLN A 125 0.12 17.19 -3.07
N ILE A 126 -0.79 16.59 -2.32
CA ILE A 126 -0.51 15.36 -1.55
C ILE A 126 -1.09 14.08 -2.19
N GLY A 127 -1.56 14.16 -3.44
CA GLY A 127 -2.21 13.04 -4.13
C GLY A 127 -1.30 11.82 -4.23
N THR A 128 -0.04 12.02 -4.62
CA THR A 128 0.98 10.97 -4.70
C THR A 128 1.33 10.44 -3.32
N THR A 129 1.47 11.31 -2.30
CA THR A 129 1.75 10.89 -0.92
C THR A 129 0.65 9.97 -0.37
N ILE A 130 -0.62 10.31 -0.59
CA ILE A 130 -1.75 9.44 -0.23
C ILE A 130 -1.68 8.10 -0.97
N LEU A 131 -1.34 8.11 -2.26
CA LEU A 131 -1.15 6.87 -3.03
C LEU A 131 -0.03 6.00 -2.44
N MET A 132 1.12 6.58 -2.09
CA MET A 132 2.23 5.84 -1.50
C MET A 132 1.88 5.27 -0.13
N LEU A 133 1.23 6.06 0.74
CA LEU A 133 0.74 5.59 2.03
C LEU A 133 -0.20 4.39 1.90
N ARG A 134 -1.07 4.42 0.89
CA ARG A 134 -1.96 3.30 0.56
C ARG A 134 -1.17 2.08 0.08
N GLN A 135 -0.18 2.27 -0.78
CA GLN A 135 0.69 1.19 -1.27
C GLN A 135 1.53 0.56 -0.15
N LYS A 136 1.85 1.32 0.89
CA LYS A 136 2.53 0.83 2.11
C LYS A 136 1.57 0.23 3.14
N GLY A 137 0.26 0.22 2.86
CA GLY A 137 -0.76 -0.26 3.79
C GLY A 137 -0.95 0.60 5.03
N ALA A 138 -0.43 1.84 5.05
CA ALA A 138 -0.56 2.77 6.17
C ALA A 138 -1.96 3.41 6.23
N ILE A 139 -2.66 3.44 5.10
CA ILE A 139 -4.04 3.91 4.99
C ILE A 139 -4.87 2.94 4.16
N GLU A 140 -6.16 2.92 4.46
CA GLU A 140 -7.16 2.18 3.71
C GLU A 140 -7.99 3.15 2.84
N ASN A 141 -8.54 2.64 1.74
CA ASN A 141 -9.46 3.40 0.90
C ASN A 141 -10.62 2.52 0.44
N GLU A 142 -11.79 3.14 0.28
CA GLU A 142 -12.99 2.45 -0.16
C GLU A 142 -13.83 3.37 -1.05
N LEU A 143 -14.50 2.79 -2.05
CA LEU A 143 -15.54 3.48 -2.81
C LEU A 143 -16.90 3.15 -2.20
N ARG A 144 -17.54 4.14 -1.58
CA ARG A 144 -18.87 3.97 -0.94
C ARG A 144 -19.97 4.60 -1.78
N PRO A 145 -21.24 4.15 -1.67
CA PRO A 145 -22.36 4.83 -2.27
C PRO A 145 -22.40 6.30 -1.84
N GLY A 146 -22.65 7.19 -2.80
CA GLY A 146 -22.84 8.62 -2.59
C GLY A 146 -24.02 9.11 -3.43
N PRO A 147 -24.45 10.37 -3.24
CA PRO A 147 -25.68 10.90 -3.84
C PRO A 147 -25.69 10.88 -5.38
N GLU A 148 -24.55 11.19 -6.02
CA GLU A 148 -24.44 11.25 -7.49
C GLU A 148 -23.60 10.11 -8.08
N ARG A 149 -22.60 9.66 -7.32
CA ARG A 149 -21.65 8.62 -7.71
C ARG A 149 -21.03 8.00 -6.48
N ARG A 150 -20.34 6.87 -6.68
CA ARG A 150 -19.48 6.32 -5.62
C ARG A 150 -18.44 7.36 -5.20
N GLN A 151 -18.33 7.58 -3.91
CA GLN A 151 -17.39 8.53 -3.32
C GLN A 151 -16.19 7.79 -2.74
N PRO A 152 -14.96 8.30 -2.94
CA PRO A 152 -13.79 7.72 -2.32
C PRO A 152 -13.67 8.18 -0.86
N TRP A 153 -13.47 7.21 0.02
CA TRP A 153 -13.22 7.39 1.44
C TRP A 153 -11.81 6.89 1.78
N LEU A 154 -11.21 7.46 2.82
CA LEU A 154 -9.98 6.95 3.41
C LEU A 154 -10.07 6.90 4.94
N ARG A 155 -9.17 6.13 5.54
CA ARG A 155 -8.82 6.20 6.97
C ARG A 155 -7.41 5.68 7.20
N ARG A 156 -6.86 5.92 8.39
CA ARG A 156 -5.64 5.27 8.87
C ARG A 156 -5.88 3.78 9.01
N ALA A 157 -4.93 2.96 8.58
CA ALA A 157 -5.04 1.52 8.76
C ALA A 157 -5.00 1.18 10.27
N PRO A 158 -5.91 0.33 10.79
CA PRO A 158 -5.97 -0.01 12.21
C PRO A 158 -4.76 -0.82 12.68
N SER A 159 -4.07 -1.48 11.75
CA SER A 159 -2.87 -2.28 11.99
C SER A 159 -1.70 -1.69 11.21
N LEU A 160 -1.28 -0.46 11.53
CA LEU A 160 0.06 -0.03 11.14
C LEU A 160 1.03 -1.11 11.66
N PRO A 161 1.79 -1.80 10.79
CA PRO A 161 2.73 -2.80 11.28
C PRO A 161 3.62 -2.13 12.34
N ALA A 162 3.80 -2.78 13.49
CA ALA A 162 4.54 -2.25 14.65
C ALA A 162 5.92 -1.66 14.27
N SER A 163 6.49 -2.10 13.15
CA SER A 163 7.72 -1.58 12.56
C SER A 163 7.65 -0.12 12.05
N LEU A 164 6.46 0.46 11.92
CA LEU A 164 6.24 1.87 11.59
C LEU A 164 6.03 2.74 12.83
N GLU A 165 5.70 2.16 13.98
CA GLU A 165 5.59 2.87 15.25
C GLU A 165 6.97 3.12 15.88
N SER A 166 7.91 2.19 15.69
CA SER A 166 9.28 2.24 16.25
C SER A 166 10.15 3.37 15.70
N GLN A 167 9.73 4.06 14.63
CA GLN A 167 10.49 5.18 14.05
C GLN A 167 10.29 6.50 14.81
N LYS A 168 9.40 6.54 15.82
CA LYS A 168 9.31 7.68 16.75
C LYS A 168 10.43 7.72 17.80
N GLU A 169 11.08 6.60 18.08
CA GLU A 169 12.06 6.51 19.18
C GLU A 169 13.52 6.80 18.74
N GLY A 170 13.80 6.94 17.44
CA GLY A 170 15.16 7.14 16.92
C GLY A 170 15.59 8.60 16.67
N ALA A 171 14.72 9.59 16.90
CA ALA A 171 15.00 11.01 16.62
C ALA A 171 15.39 11.83 17.86
N ALA A 172 15.67 11.17 18.98
CA ALA A 172 16.15 11.80 20.21
C ALA A 172 17.54 11.25 20.59
N VAL A 173 18.57 11.68 19.87
CA VAL A 173 19.95 11.72 20.37
C VAL A 173 20.58 13.04 19.93
#